data_AF-A0A1Q8DK61-F1
#
_entry.id   AF-A0A1Q8DK61-F1
#
_cell.length_a   1.000
_cell.length_b   1.000
_cell.length_c   1.000
_cell.angle_alpha   90.00
_cell.angle_beta   90.00
_cell.angle_gamma   90.00
#
_symmetry.space_group_name_H-M   'P 1'
#
loop_
_entity.id
_entity.type
_entity.pdbx_description
1 polymer ?
#
loop_
_entity_poly.entity_id
_entity_poly.type
_entity_poly.pdbx_seq_one_letter_code
_entity_poly.pdbx_strand_id
1 'polypeptide(L)'
;MSENKDDKIEDVLVDSELAKKLVPNKFKFTSQQGRARRQKLLMGAKKLSETQAINDITLAAVCEEAGIPRASAYHFFPNIEAIFLALRFLNAIDILEVLTTVET
;
A
#
# COMPACT_ATOMS: atom_id res chain seq x y z
N MET A 1 -22.85 -14.00 -5.91
CA MET A 1 -21.96 -13.75 -4.76
C MET A 1 -20.93 -12.75 -5.21
N SER A 2 -21.10 -11.49 -4.82
CA SER A 2 -20.24 -10.37 -5.25
C SER A 2 -18.85 -10.53 -4.64
N GLU A 3 -17.87 -10.89 -5.46
CA GLU A 3 -16.47 -10.82 -5.07
C GLU A 3 -16.12 -9.34 -4.85
N ASN A 4 -15.88 -8.96 -3.59
CA ASN A 4 -15.34 -7.65 -3.27
C ASN A 4 -13.95 -7.53 -3.92
N LYS A 5 -13.83 -6.62 -4.89
CA LYS A 5 -12.54 -6.27 -5.52
C LYS A 5 -11.50 -5.75 -4.52
N ASP A 6 -11.93 -5.36 -3.31
CA ASP A 6 -11.06 -4.88 -2.23
C ASP A 6 -10.13 -5.95 -1.64
N ASP A 7 -10.48 -7.24 -1.75
CA ASP A 7 -9.69 -8.33 -1.16
C ASP A 7 -8.54 -8.83 -2.07
N LYS A 8 -8.48 -8.33 -3.31
CA LYS A 8 -7.46 -8.69 -4.30
C LYS A 8 -6.78 -7.44 -4.84
N ILE A 9 -6.13 -6.67 -3.96
CA ILE A 9 -4.85 -6.13 -4.40
C ILE A 9 -3.96 -7.36 -4.53
N GLU A 10 -4.01 -8.04 -5.68
CA GLU A 10 -2.95 -8.98 -6.07
C GLU A 10 -1.63 -8.26 -5.78
N ASP A 11 -0.64 -8.97 -5.25
CA ASP A 11 0.52 -8.35 -4.60
C ASP A 11 1.47 -7.70 -5.62
N VAL A 12 0.97 -6.70 -6.33
CA VAL A 12 1.64 -5.89 -7.33
C VAL A 12 2.91 -5.30 -6.73
N LEU A 13 2.95 -5.09 -5.42
CA LEU A 13 4.14 -4.60 -4.71
C LEU A 13 5.18 -5.67 -4.37
N VAL A 14 4.91 -6.97 -4.53
CA VAL A 14 5.90 -8.05 -4.34
C VAL A 14 6.39 -8.60 -5.67
N ASP A 15 5.52 -8.72 -6.66
CA ASP A 15 5.87 -9.29 -7.96
C ASP A 15 6.27 -8.24 -9.02
N SER A 16 6.01 -6.96 -8.78
CA SER A 16 6.50 -5.93 -9.71
C SER A 16 7.99 -5.65 -9.53
N GLU A 17 8.65 -5.33 -10.64
CA GLU A 17 10.00 -4.74 -10.66
C GLU A 17 10.13 -3.49 -9.75
N LEU A 18 9.01 -2.87 -9.34
CA LEU A 18 8.97 -1.77 -8.37
C LEU A 18 9.30 -2.20 -6.94
N ALA A 19 8.91 -3.42 -6.53
CA ALA A 19 9.30 -4.00 -5.25
C ALA A 19 10.83 -3.96 -5.07
N LYS A 20 11.54 -4.33 -6.14
CA LYS A 20 13.01 -4.37 -6.19
C LYS A 20 13.64 -2.98 -6.09
N LYS A 21 12.96 -1.93 -6.57
CA LYS A 21 13.43 -0.53 -6.52
C LYS A 21 13.11 0.18 -5.21
N LEU A 22 11.99 -0.14 -4.58
CA LEU A 22 11.53 0.51 -3.34
C LEU A 22 12.32 0.05 -2.11
N VAL A 23 12.56 -1.25 -1.98
CA VAL A 23 13.32 -1.82 -0.86
C VAL A 23 14.04 -3.10 -1.33
N PRO A 24 15.28 -3.01 -1.82
CA PRO A 24 15.99 -4.18 -2.33
C PRO A 24 16.11 -5.23 -1.22
N ASN A 25 15.67 -6.46 -1.51
CA ASN A 25 15.78 -7.69 -0.69
C ASN A 25 14.80 -7.94 0.49
N LYS A 26 13.88 -7.04 0.88
CA LYS A 26 12.91 -7.37 1.97
C LYS A 26 11.63 -8.07 1.53
N PHE A 27 11.34 -8.08 0.23
CA PHE A 27 10.05 -8.55 -0.30
C PHE A 27 10.01 -10.04 -0.64
N LYS A 28 11.16 -10.73 -0.63
CA LYS A 28 11.29 -12.05 -1.26
C LYS A 28 10.61 -13.21 -0.50
N PHE A 29 10.19 -13.03 0.75
CA PHE A 29 9.60 -14.10 1.58
C PHE A 29 8.62 -13.60 2.65
N THR A 30 7.61 -12.80 2.31
CA THR A 30 6.61 -12.37 3.30
C THR A 30 5.44 -13.35 3.36
N SER A 31 5.12 -13.84 4.56
CA SER A 31 3.95 -14.70 4.79
C SER A 31 2.66 -14.01 4.32
N GLN A 32 1.60 -14.80 4.07
CA GLN A 32 0.27 -14.25 3.74
C GLN A 32 -0.18 -13.18 4.75
N GLN A 33 0.08 -13.41 6.04
CA GLN A 33 -0.23 -12.45 7.09
C GLN A 33 0.59 -11.15 6.96
N GLY A 34 1.87 -11.23 6.60
CA GLY A 34 2.70 -10.04 6.38
C GLY A 34 2.20 -9.19 5.21
N ARG A 35 1.76 -9.84 4.13
CA ARG A 35 1.16 -9.17 2.96
C ARG A 35 -0.13 -8.44 3.32
N ALA A 36 -1.04 -9.12 4.03
CA ALA A 36 -2.29 -8.53 4.50
C ALA A 36 -2.06 -7.30 5.41
N ARG A 37 -1.07 -7.35 6.31
CA ARG A 37 -0.73 -6.20 7.17
C ARG A 37 -0.19 -5.03 6.36
N ARG A 38 0.62 -5.28 5.33
CA ARG A 38 1.10 -4.23 4.42
C ARG A 38 -0.03 -3.56 3.68
N GLN A 39 -0.97 -4.34 3.13
CA GLN A 39 -2.15 -3.82 2.45
C GLN A 39 -2.98 -2.93 3.38
N LYS A 40 -3.20 -3.36 4.64
CA LYS A 40 -3.91 -2.54 5.64
C LYS A 40 -3.24 -1.18 5.88
N LEU A 41 -1.91 -1.12 5.94
CA LEU A 41 -1.19 0.15 6.09
C LEU A 41 -1.37 1.06 4.87
N LEU A 42 -1.36 0.51 3.66
CA LEU A 42 -1.60 1.29 2.43
C LEU A 42 -3.04 1.81 2.35
N MET A 43 -4.01 0.96 2.69
CA MET A 43 -5.43 1.35 2.74
C MET A 43 -5.68 2.42 3.81
N GLY A 44 -5.05 2.30 4.98
CA GLY A 44 -5.13 3.33 6.03
C GLY A 44 -4.56 4.68 5.57
N ALA A 45 -3.41 4.67 4.89
CA ALA A 45 -2.84 5.89 4.31
C ALA A 45 -3.72 6.49 3.20
N LYS A 46 -4.29 5.65 2.32
CA LYS A 46 -5.23 6.08 1.28
C LYS A 46 -6.44 6.77 1.91
N LYS A 47 -7.08 6.14 2.89
CA LYS A 47 -8.26 6.68 3.56
C LYS A 47 -7.97 8.00 4.28
N LEU A 48 -6.85 8.11 4.99
CA LEU A 48 -6.46 9.38 5.62
C LEU A 48 -6.24 10.49 4.59
N SER A 49 -5.64 10.17 3.44
CA SER A 49 -5.38 11.14 2.36
C SER A 49 -6.63 11.68 1.67
N GLU A 50 -7.80 11.04 1.85
CA GLU A 50 -9.07 11.54 1.34
C GLU A 50 -9.56 12.78 2.09
N THR A 51 -9.12 12.98 3.34
CA THR A 51 -9.64 14.03 4.23
C THR A 51 -8.57 14.93 4.83
N GLN A 52 -7.29 14.56 4.72
CA GLN A 52 -6.16 15.27 5.30
C GLN A 52 -5.08 15.52 4.25
N ALA A 53 -4.33 16.63 4.39
CA ALA A 53 -3.18 16.87 3.55
C ALA A 53 -2.08 15.83 3.86
N ILE A 54 -1.40 15.34 2.82
CA ILE A 54 -0.37 14.29 2.95
C ILE A 54 0.71 14.65 3.97
N ASN A 55 1.11 15.93 4.02
CA ASN A 55 2.14 16.42 4.94
C ASN A 55 1.72 16.39 6.42
N ASP A 56 0.42 16.30 6.70
CA ASP A 56 -0.13 16.24 8.06
C ASP A 56 -0.34 14.79 8.53
N ILE A 57 -0.26 13.82 7.61
CA ILE A 57 -0.48 12.40 7.91
C ILE A 57 0.81 11.82 8.49
N THR A 58 0.70 11.25 9.69
CA THR A 58 1.83 10.60 10.37
C THR A 58 1.77 9.08 10.23
N LEU A 59 2.92 8.41 10.33
CA LEU A 59 2.99 6.94 10.44
C LEU A 59 2.13 6.42 11.61
N ALA A 60 2.09 7.20 12.69
CA ALA A 60 1.29 6.93 13.87
C ALA A 60 -0.21 6.85 13.56
N ALA A 61 -0.76 7.82 12.82
CA ALA A 61 -2.15 7.84 12.41
C ALA A 61 -2.49 6.68 11.46
N VAL A 62 -1.60 6.38 10.50
CA VAL A 62 -1.76 5.24 9.59
C VAL A 62 -1.81 3.91 10.34
N CYS A 63 -0.95 3.73 11.35
CA CYS A 63 -0.94 2.52 12.18
C CYS A 63 -2.26 2.34 12.94
N GLU A 64 -2.80 3.42 13.50
CA GLU A 64 -4.07 3.43 14.21
C GLU A 64 -5.23 3.10 13.27
N GLU A 65 -5.32 3.77 12.12
CA GLU A 65 -6.32 3.49 11.09
C GLU A 65 -6.25 2.03 10.59
N ALA A 66 -5.04 1.50 10.42
CA ALA A 66 -4.84 0.13 9.94
C ALA A 66 -5.04 -0.95 11.02
N GLY A 67 -5.16 -0.57 12.30
CA GLY A 67 -5.17 -1.51 13.42
C GLY A 67 -3.87 -2.31 13.55
N ILE A 68 -2.73 -1.72 13.18
CA ILE A 68 -1.41 -2.35 13.19
C ILE A 68 -0.51 -1.67 14.23
N PRO A 69 0.12 -2.39 15.16
CA PRO A 69 1.06 -1.80 16.10
C PRO A 69 2.24 -1.11 15.39
N ARG A 70 2.67 0.07 15.86
CA ARG A 70 3.80 0.83 15.28
C ARG A 70 5.07 -0.01 15.14
N ALA A 71 5.41 -0.79 16.17
CA ALA A 71 6.56 -1.70 16.13
C ALA A 71 6.46 -2.72 14.97
N SER A 72 5.24 -3.21 14.67
CA SER A 72 5.00 -4.09 13.54
C SER A 72 5.09 -3.36 12.20
N ALA A 73 4.68 -2.08 12.14
CA ALA A 73 4.69 -1.28 10.90
C ALA A 73 6.11 -1.08 10.36
N TYR A 74 7.10 -0.88 11.25
CA TYR A 74 8.51 -0.72 10.87
C TYR A 74 9.13 -1.94 10.16
N HIS A 75 8.53 -3.13 10.30
CA HIS A 75 8.94 -4.29 9.50
C HIS A 75 8.54 -4.16 8.02
N PHE A 76 7.51 -3.36 7.72
CA PHE A 76 6.95 -3.19 6.38
C PHE A 76 7.40 -1.89 5.73
N PHE A 77 7.35 -0.77 6.47
CA PHE A 77 7.73 0.55 5.98
C PHE A 77 8.58 1.28 7.02
N PRO A 78 9.76 1.81 6.64
CA PRO A 78 10.65 2.49 7.58
C PRO A 78 10.11 3.83 8.07
N ASN A 79 9.27 4.49 7.26
CA ASN A 79 8.70 5.81 7.54
C ASN A 79 7.42 6.03 6.71
N ILE A 80 6.78 7.19 6.89
CA ILE A 80 5.52 7.53 6.22
C ILE A 80 5.72 7.80 4.73
N GLU A 81 6.86 8.36 4.35
CA GLU A 81 7.23 8.64 2.96
C GLU A 81 7.28 7.36 2.14
N ALA A 82 7.79 6.26 2.71
CA ALA A 82 7.80 4.95 2.06
C ALA A 82 6.39 4.39 1.82
N ILE A 83 5.44 4.67 2.72
CA ILE A 83 4.03 4.28 2.54
C ILE A 83 3.41 5.06 1.38
N PHE A 84 3.56 6.38 1.37
CA PHE A 84 3.01 7.21 0.29
C PHE A 84 3.67 6.96 -1.06
N LEU A 85 4.97 6.65 -1.07
CA LEU A 85 5.67 6.24 -2.28
C LEU A 85 5.07 4.95 -2.85
N ALA A 86 4.84 3.94 -2.01
CA ALA A 86 4.17 2.71 -2.43
C ALA A 86 2.73 2.96 -2.89
N LEU A 87 1.97 3.81 -2.19
CA LEU A 87 0.60 4.18 -2.57
C LEU A 87 0.55 4.90 -3.92
N ARG A 88 1.51 5.81 -4.19
CA ARG A 88 1.64 6.48 -5.49
C ARG A 88 1.79 5.47 -6.63
N PHE A 89 2.57 4.41 -6.42
CA PHE A 89 2.76 3.38 -7.43
C PHE A 89 1.52 2.54 -7.64
N LEU A 90 0.82 2.17 -6.57
CA LEU A 90 -0.46 1.46 -6.67
C LEU A 90 -1.46 2.29 -7.49
N ASN A 91 -1.63 3.57 -7.13
CA ASN A 91 -2.51 4.48 -7.86
C ASN A 91 -2.13 4.60 -9.34
N ALA A 92 -0.83 4.65 -9.66
CA ALA A 92 -0.38 4.73 -11.05
C ALA A 92 -0.75 3.49 -11.86
N ILE A 93 -0.69 2.31 -11.24
CA ILE A 93 -1.06 1.04 -11.87
C ILE A 93 -2.58 0.98 -12.06
N ASP A 94 -3.35 1.34 -11.03
CA ASP A 94 -4.82 1.42 -11.12
C ASP A 94 -5.27 2.40 -12.22
N ILE A 95 -4.61 3.56 -12.33
CA ILE A 95 -4.90 4.55 -13.37
C ILE A 95 -4.59 3.97 -14.75
N LEU A 96 -3.44 3.32 -14.94
CA LEU A 96 -3.07 2.72 -16.22
C LEU A 96 -4.07 1.64 -16.64
N GLU A 97 -4.51 0.79 -15.70
CA GLU A 97 -5.52 -0.24 -15.96
C GLU A 97 -6.85 0.42 -16.40
N VAL A 98 -7.32 1.43 -15.67
CA VAL A 98 -8.55 2.16 -16.04
C VAL A 98 -8.42 2.81 -17.42
N LEU A 99 -7.27 3.42 -17.73
CA LEU A 99 -7.05 4.05 -19.04
C LEU A 99 -7.13 3.07 -20.22
N THR A 100 -6.81 1.78 -20.02
CA THR A 100 -6.99 0.77 -21.10
C THR A 100 -8.44 0.51 -21.47
N THR A 101 -9.38 0.89 -20.58
CA THR A 101 -10.83 0.69 -20.78
C THR A 101 -11.54 1.90 -21.37
N VAL A 102 -10.83 3.03 -21.50
CA VAL A 102 -11.38 4.24 -22.12
C VAL A 102 -11.14 4.15 -23.63
N GLU A 103 -12.20 4.00 -24.41
CA GLU A 103 -12.12 4.12 -25.87
C GLU A 103 -11.70 5.56 -26.24
N THR A 104 -10.62 5.69 -26.99
CA THR A 104 -10.11 6.96 -27.56
C THR A 104 -10.73 7.28 -28.90
#